data_AF-A0A345ZYS7-F1
#
_entry.id   AF-A0A345ZYS7-F1
#
_cell.length_a   1.000
_cell.length_b   1.000
_cell.length_c   1.000
_cell.angle_alpha   90.00
_cell.angle_beta   90.00
_cell.angle_gamma   90.00
#
_symmetry.space_group_name_H-M   'P 1'
#
loop_
_entity.id
_entity.type
_entity.pdbx_description
1 polymer ?
#
loop_
_entity_poly.entity_id
_entity_poly.type
_entity_poly.pdbx_seq_one_letter_code
_entity_poly.pdbx_strand_id
1 'polypeptide(L)'
;MRAKPFFVLFFAVALGLGALSLYMYLTIERADKTVTAVVSPDNKFKAVRITLAGGEPKPFCFDSISVLLAVYPDGFAERNKAYEVFSGPCDVPEKRKDSPKIEWLTDRTLQITYSPETPGFNEKKAVKKHLDVTKSVKVTFEEK
;
A
#
# COMPACT_ATOMS: atom_id res chain seq x y z
N MET A 1 -8.92 -14.38 55.57
CA MET A 1 -9.55 -13.78 54.36
C MET A 1 -8.86 -12.45 54.03
N ARG A 2 -7.92 -12.41 53.08
CA ARG A 2 -7.16 -11.20 52.69
C ARG A 2 -7.13 -10.98 51.17
N ALA A 3 -8.09 -11.55 50.44
CA ALA A 3 -8.15 -11.48 48.97
C ALA A 3 -8.77 -10.17 48.43
N LYS A 4 -9.54 -9.45 49.25
CA LYS A 4 -10.24 -8.22 48.85
C LYS A 4 -9.35 -7.11 48.24
N PRO A 5 -8.17 -6.77 48.79
CA PRO A 5 -7.34 -5.73 48.18
C PRO A 5 -6.69 -6.18 46.87
N PHE A 6 -6.46 -7.49 46.69
CA PHE A 6 -5.82 -8.02 45.49
C PHE A 6 -6.75 -7.94 44.27
N PHE A 7 -8.03 -8.26 44.45
CA PHE A 7 -9.03 -8.09 43.39
C PHE A 7 -9.23 -6.61 43.02
N VAL A 8 -9.29 -5.71 44.00
CA VAL A 8 -9.43 -4.27 43.75
C VAL A 8 -8.24 -3.73 42.96
N LEU A 9 -7.02 -4.10 43.32
CA LEU A 9 -5.81 -3.71 42.58
C LEU A 9 -5.81 -4.26 41.16
N PHE A 10 -6.19 -5.53 40.98
CA PHE A 10 -6.27 -6.16 39.67
C PHE A 10 -7.27 -5.46 38.73
N PHE A 11 -8.46 -5.13 39.23
CA PHE A 11 -9.46 -4.39 38.45
C PHE A 11 -8.99 -2.97 38.11
N ALA A 12 -8.33 -2.28 39.03
CA ALA A 12 -7.78 -0.94 38.77
C ALA A 12 -6.71 -0.97 37.66
N VAL A 13 -5.82 -1.96 37.67
CA VAL A 13 -4.79 -2.14 36.63
C VAL A 13 -5.43 -2.51 35.29
N ALA A 14 -6.39 -3.43 35.28
CA ALA A 14 -7.09 -3.84 34.06
C ALA A 14 -7.84 -2.67 33.41
N LEU A 15 -8.50 -1.82 34.20
CA LEU A 15 -9.16 -0.61 33.72
C LEU A 15 -8.15 0.41 33.16
N GLY A 16 -7.01 0.61 33.85
CA GLY A 16 -5.95 1.50 33.36
C GLY A 16 -5.37 1.04 32.02
N LEU A 17 -5.09 -0.25 31.86
CA LEU A 17 -4.60 -0.83 30.60
C LEU A 17 -5.67 -0.78 29.49
N GLY A 18 -6.93 -1.01 29.83
CA GLY A 18 -8.06 -0.87 28.91
C GLY A 18 -8.20 0.56 28.38
N ALA A 19 -8.14 1.56 29.28
CA ALA A 19 -8.22 2.97 28.91
C ALA A 19 -7.03 3.41 28.05
N LEU A 20 -5.81 2.98 28.38
CA LEU A 20 -4.62 3.28 27.58
C LEU A 20 -4.70 2.65 26.18
N SER A 21 -5.17 1.40 26.09
CA SER A 21 -5.34 0.72 24.80
C SER A 21 -6.37 1.42 23.92
N LEU A 22 -7.49 1.84 24.51
CA LEU A 22 -8.51 2.62 23.82
C LEU A 22 -7.98 4.00 23.39
N TYR A 23 -7.23 4.68 24.26
CA TYR A 23 -6.59 5.95 23.93
C TYR A 23 -5.63 5.81 22.75
N MET A 24 -4.77 4.78 22.75
CA MET A 24 -3.87 4.50 21.63
C MET A 24 -4.65 4.14 20.35
N TYR A 25 -5.73 3.37 20.46
CA TYR A 25 -6.59 3.04 19.33
C TYR A 25 -7.24 4.29 18.70
N LEU A 26 -7.65 5.25 19.54
CA LEU A 26 -8.29 6.49 19.10
C LEU A 26 -7.31 7.54 18.61
N THR A 27 -6.06 7.53 19.08
CA THR A 27 -5.06 8.56 18.73
C THR A 27 -4.12 8.15 17.60
N ILE A 28 -3.98 6.85 17.30
CA ILE A 28 -3.21 6.40 16.15
C ILE A 28 -4.11 6.44 14.92
N GLU A 29 -3.95 7.49 14.10
CA GLU A 29 -4.47 7.49 12.74
C GLU A 29 -3.91 6.28 11.99
N ARG A 30 -4.81 5.41 11.55
CA ARG A 30 -4.43 4.26 10.74
C ARG A 30 -4.10 4.75 9.35
N ALA A 31 -3.07 4.17 8.75
CA ALA A 31 -2.83 4.36 7.33
C ALA A 31 -4.04 3.85 6.54
N ASP A 32 -4.63 4.74 5.75
CA ASP A 32 -5.62 4.39 4.73
C ASP A 32 -4.93 3.55 3.66
N LYS A 33 -5.49 2.36 3.48
CA LYS A 33 -5.03 1.41 2.47
C LYS A 33 -6.10 1.24 1.43
N THR A 34 -5.76 1.50 0.18
CA THR A 34 -6.62 1.18 -0.96
C THR A 34 -5.93 0.15 -1.84
N VAL A 35 -6.72 -0.78 -2.37
CA VAL A 35 -6.25 -1.84 -3.26
C VAL A 35 -7.11 -1.78 -4.52
N THR A 36 -6.47 -1.64 -5.67
CA THR A 36 -7.15 -1.69 -6.97
C THR A 36 -6.43 -2.68 -7.87
N ALA A 37 -7.19 -3.41 -8.68
CA ALA A 37 -6.65 -4.40 -9.58
C ALA A 37 -7.16 -4.17 -11.01
N VAL A 38 -6.27 -4.27 -11.98
CA VAL A 38 -6.60 -4.19 -13.41
C VAL A 38 -6.16 -5.48 -14.07
N VAL A 39 -7.12 -6.23 -14.61
CA VAL A 39 -6.89 -7.54 -15.24
C VAL A 39 -6.43 -7.35 -16.69
N SER A 40 -5.53 -8.21 -17.17
CA SER A 40 -5.10 -8.22 -18.56
C SER A 40 -6.25 -8.62 -19.49
N PRO A 41 -6.23 -8.23 -20.78
CA PRO A 41 -7.30 -8.56 -21.73
C PRO A 41 -7.57 -10.08 -21.87
N ASP A 42 -6.52 -10.90 -21.74
CA ASP A 42 -6.61 -12.36 -21.78
C ASP A 42 -6.96 -13.04 -20.44
N ASN A 43 -7.18 -12.24 -19.38
CA ASN A 43 -7.46 -12.70 -18.01
C ASN A 43 -6.37 -13.59 -17.38
N LYS A 44 -5.14 -13.61 -17.90
CA LYS A 44 -4.06 -14.42 -17.31
C LYS A 44 -3.30 -13.67 -16.23
N PHE A 45 -3.16 -12.36 -16.37
CA PHE A 45 -2.41 -11.51 -15.48
C PHE A 45 -3.31 -10.44 -14.87
N LYS A 46 -2.86 -9.86 -13.78
CA LYS A 46 -3.41 -8.61 -13.25
C LYS A 46 -2.33 -7.77 -12.63
N ALA A 47 -2.50 -6.47 -12.75
CA ALA A 47 -1.70 -5.47 -12.07
C ALA A 47 -2.47 -5.01 -10.84
N VAL A 48 -1.91 -5.21 -9.66
CA VAL A 48 -2.50 -4.82 -8.38
C VAL A 48 -1.75 -3.60 -7.87
N ARG A 49 -2.46 -2.49 -7.70
CA ARG A 49 -2.00 -1.28 -7.03
C ARG A 49 -2.42 -1.32 -5.57
N ILE A 50 -1.47 -1.04 -4.70
CA ILE A 50 -1.68 -0.81 -3.28
C ILE A 50 -1.23 0.60 -2.99
N THR A 51 -2.14 1.43 -2.51
CA THR A 51 -1.84 2.77 -1.99
C THR A 51 -1.89 2.72 -0.48
N LEU A 52 -0.87 3.27 0.17
CA LEU A 52 -0.82 3.49 1.61
C LEU A 52 -0.67 4.98 1.86
N ALA A 53 -1.67 5.60 2.49
CA ALA A 53 -1.65 7.01 2.84
C ALA A 53 -1.97 7.20 4.32
N GLY A 54 -1.37 8.19 5.00
CA GLY A 54 -1.74 8.49 6.38
C GLY A 54 -0.76 9.43 7.07
N GLY A 55 -1.05 9.72 8.34
CA GLY A 55 -0.14 10.41 9.25
C GLY A 55 -0.34 11.91 9.27
N GLU A 56 -1.24 12.42 10.11
CA GLU A 56 -1.00 13.72 10.71
C GLU A 56 0.13 13.61 11.76
N PRO A 57 1.04 14.60 11.88
CA PRO A 57 1.11 15.91 11.19
C PRO A 57 1.94 15.92 9.89
N LYS A 58 2.42 14.78 9.38
CA LYS A 58 3.19 14.68 8.13
C LYS A 58 2.60 13.60 7.22
N PRO A 59 1.75 13.98 6.25
CA PRO A 59 1.08 13.00 5.42
C PRO A 59 2.11 12.26 4.58
N PHE A 60 2.21 10.95 4.75
CA PHE A 60 2.91 10.09 3.79
C PHE A 60 1.89 9.49 2.83
N CYS A 61 2.32 9.28 1.59
CA CYS A 61 1.56 8.49 0.63
C CYS A 61 2.53 7.70 -0.24
N PHE A 62 2.25 6.42 -0.42
CA PHE A 62 3.07 5.52 -1.20
C PHE A 62 2.23 4.59 -2.06
N ASP A 63 2.60 4.46 -3.33
CA ASP A 63 2.00 3.54 -4.28
C ASP A 63 2.96 2.39 -4.58
N SER A 64 2.42 1.18 -4.62
CA SER A 64 3.11 -0.05 -5.02
C SER A 64 2.28 -0.77 -6.07
N ILE A 65 2.89 -1.18 -7.17
CA ILE A 65 2.23 -1.94 -8.23
C ILE A 65 2.94 -3.26 -8.39
N SER A 66 2.19 -4.36 -8.30
CA SER A 66 2.67 -5.72 -8.50
C SER A 66 1.94 -6.39 -9.66
N VAL A 67 2.66 -7.17 -10.45
CA VAL A 67 2.07 -7.98 -11.54
C VAL A 67 1.96 -9.42 -11.08
N LEU A 68 0.76 -9.97 -11.11
CA LEU A 68 0.43 -11.31 -10.62
C LEU A 68 -0.34 -12.10 -11.68
N LEU A 69 -0.42 -13.42 -11.49
CA LEU A 69 -1.43 -14.21 -12.18
C LEU A 69 -2.82 -13.79 -11.69
N ALA A 70 -3.79 -13.72 -12.59
CA ALA A 70 -5.16 -13.27 -12.28
C ALA A 70 -5.83 -14.14 -11.20
N VAL A 71 -5.45 -15.42 -11.11
CA VAL A 71 -5.96 -16.39 -10.14
C VAL A 71 -5.53 -16.12 -8.69
N TYR A 72 -4.45 -15.36 -8.47
CA TYR A 72 -4.01 -15.07 -7.10
C TYR A 72 -4.87 -13.99 -6.45
N PRO A 73 -5.14 -14.04 -5.14
CA PRO A 73 -5.89 -12.98 -4.47
C PRO A 73 -5.10 -11.67 -4.43
N ASP A 74 -5.77 -10.52 -4.46
CA ASP A 74 -5.11 -9.19 -4.51
C ASP A 74 -4.18 -8.95 -3.33
N GLY A 75 -4.54 -9.45 -2.13
CA GLY A 75 -3.70 -9.39 -0.94
C GLY A 75 -2.36 -10.15 -1.05
N PHE A 76 -2.15 -10.93 -2.10
CA PHE A 76 -0.86 -11.55 -2.37
C PHE A 76 0.22 -10.50 -2.74
N ALA A 77 -0.17 -9.41 -3.39
CA ALA A 77 0.74 -8.31 -3.75
C ALA A 77 1.34 -7.61 -2.52
N GLU A 78 0.61 -7.59 -1.40
CA GLU A 78 1.08 -7.00 -0.15
C GLU A 78 2.19 -7.83 0.48
N ARG A 79 2.00 -9.15 0.52
CA ARG A 79 2.91 -10.08 1.20
C ARG A 79 4.15 -10.40 0.36
N ASN A 80 4.03 -10.40 -0.96
CA ASN A 80 5.08 -10.86 -1.87
C ASN A 80 5.64 -9.74 -2.73
N LYS A 81 6.57 -8.98 -2.16
CA LYS A 81 7.26 -7.86 -2.83
C LYS A 81 8.16 -8.27 -4.01
N ALA A 82 8.38 -9.56 -4.23
CA ALA A 82 9.08 -10.06 -5.40
C ALA A 82 8.39 -9.69 -6.72
N TYR A 83 7.05 -9.60 -6.70
CA TYR A 83 6.23 -9.28 -7.87
C TYR A 83 6.03 -7.77 -8.09
N GLU A 84 6.56 -6.94 -7.19
CA GLU A 84 6.47 -5.49 -7.27
C GLU A 84 7.32 -4.98 -8.44
N VAL A 85 6.68 -4.29 -9.37
CA VAL A 85 7.29 -3.70 -10.57
C VAL A 85 7.42 -2.18 -10.46
N PHE A 86 6.61 -1.55 -9.60
CA PHE A 86 6.69 -0.12 -9.32
C PHE A 86 6.49 0.12 -7.83
N SER A 87 7.22 1.08 -7.29
CA SER A 87 7.08 1.51 -5.91
C SER A 87 7.59 2.94 -5.77
N GLY A 88 6.76 3.87 -5.29
CA GLY A 88 7.14 5.28 -5.19
C GLY A 88 6.13 6.13 -4.41
N PRO A 89 6.47 7.40 -4.11
CA PRO A 89 5.53 8.32 -3.48
C PRO A 89 4.28 8.52 -4.36
N CYS A 90 3.12 8.68 -3.73
CA CYS A 90 1.92 9.08 -4.49
C CYS A 90 2.04 10.54 -4.92
N ASP A 91 1.22 10.91 -5.90
CA ASP A 91 0.99 12.30 -6.24
C ASP A 91 0.34 13.12 -5.11
N VAL A 92 0.52 14.44 -5.23
CA VAL A 92 -0.22 15.44 -4.44
C VAL A 92 -1.73 15.16 -4.51
N PRO A 93 -2.49 15.39 -3.41
CA PRO A 93 -3.90 14.98 -3.31
C PRO A 93 -4.77 15.37 -4.51
N GLU A 94 -4.55 16.55 -5.08
CA GLU A 94 -5.28 17.07 -6.25
C GLU A 94 -5.06 16.26 -7.54
N LYS A 95 -3.89 15.63 -7.70
CA LYS A 95 -3.51 14.83 -8.88
C LYS A 95 -3.53 13.32 -8.63
N ARG A 96 -3.70 12.90 -7.37
CA ARG A 96 -3.66 11.48 -6.94
C ARG A 96 -4.64 10.58 -7.67
N LYS A 97 -5.79 11.11 -8.09
CA LYS A 97 -6.84 10.31 -8.77
C LYS A 97 -6.37 9.71 -10.08
N ASP A 98 -5.40 10.35 -10.75
CA ASP A 98 -4.99 10.00 -12.11
C ASP A 98 -3.63 9.29 -12.16
N SER A 99 -2.98 9.04 -11.02
CA SER A 99 -1.60 8.58 -10.96
C SER A 99 -1.30 7.70 -9.74
N PRO A 100 -0.48 6.64 -9.90
CA PRO A 100 -0.08 6.06 -11.17
C PRO A 100 -1.29 5.44 -11.90
N LYS A 101 -1.39 5.71 -13.20
CA LYS A 101 -2.36 5.09 -14.11
C LYS A 101 -1.79 3.77 -14.59
N ILE A 102 -2.62 2.73 -14.58
CA ILE A 102 -2.25 1.37 -14.99
C ILE A 102 -3.10 1.01 -16.20
N GLU A 103 -2.45 0.68 -17.31
CA GLU A 103 -3.12 0.33 -18.55
C GLU A 103 -2.44 -0.87 -19.23
N TRP A 104 -3.23 -1.84 -19.64
CA TRP A 104 -2.74 -2.97 -20.44
C TRP A 104 -2.78 -2.58 -21.91
N LEU A 105 -1.61 -2.47 -22.53
CA LEU A 105 -1.48 -2.23 -23.98
C LEU A 105 -1.74 -3.50 -24.78
N THR A 106 -1.34 -4.64 -24.23
CA THR A 106 -1.57 -5.99 -24.77
C THR A 106 -1.75 -6.96 -23.62
N ASP A 107 -2.00 -8.24 -23.92
CA ASP A 107 -2.08 -9.34 -22.94
C ASP A 107 -0.85 -9.45 -22.02
N ARG A 108 0.31 -8.94 -22.46
CA ARG A 108 1.61 -9.07 -21.77
C ARG A 108 2.41 -7.78 -21.67
N THR A 109 1.83 -6.66 -22.06
CA THR A 109 2.49 -5.35 -21.98
C THR A 109 1.66 -4.43 -21.12
N LEU A 110 2.23 -4.02 -19.99
CA LEU A 110 1.63 -3.10 -19.04
C LEU A 110 2.33 -1.76 -19.13
N GLN A 111 1.56 -0.68 -19.27
CA GLN A 111 2.03 0.69 -19.15
C GLN A 111 1.64 1.26 -17.79
N ILE A 112 2.64 1.83 -17.11
CA ILE A 112 2.48 2.53 -15.85
C ILE A 112 2.84 3.99 -16.11
N THR A 113 1.84 4.87 -16.10
CA THR A 113 2.04 6.32 -16.18
C THR A 113 2.07 6.88 -14.77
N TYR A 114 3.17 7.52 -14.38
CA TYR A 114 3.37 8.07 -13.03
C TYR A 114 3.85 9.53 -13.14
N SER A 115 3.60 10.31 -12.09
CA SER A 115 4.20 11.65 -12.01
C SER A 115 5.61 11.55 -11.45
N PRO A 116 6.57 12.30 -12.01
CA PRO A 116 7.93 12.34 -11.48
C PRO A 116 7.93 12.88 -10.05
N GLU A 117 8.86 12.38 -9.25
CA GLU A 117 8.99 12.77 -7.84
C GLU A 117 9.19 14.27 -7.73
N THR A 118 8.39 14.92 -6.88
CA THR A 118 8.75 16.26 -6.41
C THR A 118 9.80 16.06 -5.32
N PRO A 119 11.06 16.54 -5.47
CA PRO A 119 12.13 16.23 -4.54
C PRO A 119 11.83 16.78 -3.14
N GLY A 120 11.25 15.94 -2.28
CA GLY A 120 11.04 16.20 -0.86
C GLY A 120 12.23 15.70 -0.02
N PHE A 121 12.47 16.36 1.12
CA PHE A 121 13.48 15.92 2.09
C PHE A 121 13.12 14.54 2.67
N ASN A 122 13.77 13.48 2.19
CA ASN A 122 13.67 12.05 2.59
C ASN A 122 12.75 11.13 1.75
N GLU A 123 12.40 11.49 0.53
CA GLU A 123 11.62 10.58 -0.31
C GLU A 123 12.49 9.45 -0.91
N LYS A 124 12.03 8.20 -0.73
CA LYS A 124 12.64 7.04 -1.37
C LYS A 124 12.37 7.13 -2.87
N LYS A 125 13.45 7.10 -3.66
CA LYS A 125 13.38 7.05 -5.12
C LYS A 125 12.45 5.95 -5.62
N ALA A 126 11.68 6.26 -6.65
CA ALA A 126 10.76 5.35 -7.28
C ALA A 126 11.53 4.17 -7.86
N VAL A 127 11.20 2.97 -7.38
CA VAL A 127 11.74 1.71 -7.87
C VAL A 127 10.91 1.27 -9.06
N LYS A 128 11.58 1.01 -10.18
CA LYS A 128 10.96 0.60 -11.44
C LYS A 128 11.62 -0.68 -11.94
N LYS A 129 10.82 -1.70 -12.24
CA LYS A 129 11.28 -2.95 -12.87
C LYS A 129 10.54 -3.15 -14.18
N HIS A 130 11.30 -3.21 -15.28
CA HIS A 130 10.76 -3.36 -16.63
C HIS A 130 10.22 -4.76 -16.94
N LEU A 131 10.46 -5.73 -16.06
CA LEU A 131 9.99 -7.09 -16.17
C LEU A 131 9.43 -7.53 -14.82
N ASP A 132 8.33 -8.26 -14.88
CA ASP A 132 7.81 -8.96 -13.72
C ASP A 132 8.73 -10.15 -13.34
N VAL A 133 8.53 -10.72 -12.15
CA VAL A 133 9.36 -11.83 -11.67
C VAL A 133 9.29 -13.07 -12.56
N THR A 134 8.17 -13.27 -13.27
CA THR A 134 8.00 -14.40 -14.19
C THR A 134 8.60 -14.13 -15.57
N LYS A 135 9.06 -12.89 -15.84
CA LYS A 135 9.52 -12.41 -17.15
C LYS A 135 8.49 -12.58 -18.28
N SER A 136 7.21 -12.71 -17.92
CA SER A 136 6.11 -12.92 -18.85
C SER A 136 5.43 -11.61 -19.24
N VAL A 137 5.52 -10.59 -18.39
CA VAL A 137 4.91 -9.28 -18.60
C VAL A 137 6.00 -8.22 -18.71
N LYS A 138 5.99 -7.49 -19.83
CA LYS A 138 6.84 -6.32 -20.05
C LYS A 138 6.16 -5.10 -19.45
N VAL A 139 6.90 -4.35 -18.64
CA VAL A 139 6.42 -3.13 -18.00
C VAL A 139 7.11 -1.91 -18.62
N THR A 140 6.32 -1.02 -19.18
CA THR A 140 6.75 0.28 -19.68
C THR A 140 6.34 1.37 -18.70
N PHE A 141 7.20 2.38 -18.57
CA PHE A 141 7.00 3.49 -17.66
C PHE A 141 6.94 4.77 -18.48
N GLU A 142 5.95 5.60 -18.20
CA GLU A 142 5.78 6.91 -18.81
C GLU A 142 5.63 7.97 -17.72
N GLU A 143 6.30 9.10 -17.91
CA GLU A 143 6.17 10.26 -17.04
C GLU A 143 5.07 11.18 -17.57
N LYS A 144 4.21 11.67 -16.67
CA LYS A 144 3.16 12.64 -16.98
C LYS A 144 3.59 14.07 -16.65
#